data_AF-A0A0F8XYV1-F1
#
_entry.id   AF-A0A0F8XYV1-F1
#
_cell.length_a   1.000
_cell.length_b   1.000
_cell.length_c   1.000
_cell.angle_alpha   90.00
_cell.angle_beta   90.00
_cell.angle_gamma   90.00
#
_symmetry.space_group_name_H-M   'P 1'
#
loop_
_entity.id
_entity.type
_entity.pdbx_description
1 polymer ?
#
loop_
_entity_poly.entity_id
_entity_poly.type
_entity_poly.pdbx_seq_one_letter_code
_entity_poly.pdbx_strand_id
1 'polypeptide(L)'
;MVAAGKLLKAQEPPCVPPARLRNYLDVLRDNDNTKMMEKHAKYLGLPVQSIVQMCATYDTGLAALAFPMYNEDRQTTGVRYRRRDSTKFSFKGGREGVFISVWFVPSRLTIVTEGPTDAAAVIATGLINVVGKPSCTGGDRIIGRLLKDNPDTPVIMVADPDEPGKAGGLNLANSLPNFCAVICPPKDIRDVVTRAELTNAVGNDILDVASGREKDGWQLYYVNKPHKKFLLDRTIQELKQ
;
A
#
# COMPACT_ATOMS: atom_id res chain seq x y z
N MET A 1 4.87 16.60 -28.62
CA MET A 1 6.16 15.98 -28.24
C MET A 1 6.57 16.52 -26.89
N VAL A 2 6.18 15.85 -25.80
CA VAL A 2 6.53 16.26 -24.44
C VAL A 2 7.79 15.51 -24.02
N ALA A 3 8.79 16.26 -23.59
CA ALA A 3 10.11 15.79 -23.23
C ALA A 3 10.05 14.75 -22.10
N ALA A 4 10.87 13.71 -22.25
CA ALA A 4 11.10 12.68 -21.24
C ALA A 4 11.62 13.31 -19.95
N GLY A 5 10.75 13.40 -18.94
CA GLY A 5 11.10 13.83 -17.59
C GLY A 5 12.13 12.87 -17.01
N LYS A 6 13.28 13.42 -16.60
CA LYS A 6 14.30 12.70 -15.81
C LYS A 6 13.61 12.04 -14.63
N LEU A 7 13.70 10.70 -14.55
CA LEU A 7 13.39 9.95 -13.33
C LEU A 7 14.18 10.58 -12.17
N LEU A 8 13.47 11.22 -11.24
CA LEU A 8 14.02 11.58 -9.95
C LEU A 8 14.48 10.27 -9.29
N LYS A 9 15.79 10.16 -9.03
CA LYS A 9 16.34 9.04 -8.27
C LYS A 9 15.65 9.02 -6.91
N ALA A 10 14.90 7.96 -6.62
CA ALA A 10 14.39 7.71 -5.28
C ALA A 10 15.58 7.70 -4.31
N GLN A 11 15.51 8.51 -3.25
CA GLN A 11 16.48 8.39 -2.16
C GLN A 11 16.29 7.02 -1.52
N GLU A 12 17.35 6.21 -1.51
CA GLU A 12 17.36 4.96 -0.75
C GLU A 12 17.08 5.27 0.73
N PRO A 13 16.11 4.60 1.37
CA PRO A 13 15.83 4.84 2.77
C PRO A 13 17.06 4.47 3.63
N PRO A 14 17.44 5.31 4.62
CA PRO A 14 18.59 5.02 5.45
C PRO A 14 18.26 3.94 6.49
N CYS A 15 19.16 2.94 6.56
CA CYS A 15 19.54 2.16 7.74
C CYS A 15 19.39 0.62 7.64
N VAL A 16 20.38 -0.03 8.24
CA VAL A 16 20.90 -1.39 8.09
C VAL A 16 19.94 -2.44 8.68
N PRO A 17 19.31 -3.32 7.86
CA PRO A 17 18.63 -4.51 8.36
C PRO A 17 19.62 -5.40 9.12
N PRO A 18 19.16 -6.31 10.02
CA PRO A 18 20.01 -7.34 10.60
C PRO A 18 20.82 -8.01 9.47
N ALA A 19 22.14 -8.18 9.62
CA ALA A 19 23.06 -8.51 8.51
C ALA A 19 22.57 -9.64 7.58
N ARG A 20 21.85 -10.62 8.15
CA ARG A 20 21.24 -11.74 7.41
C ARG A 20 20.08 -11.34 6.48
N LEU A 21 19.26 -10.36 6.85
CA LEU A 21 18.11 -9.88 6.06
C LEU A 21 18.53 -8.87 5.00
N ARG A 22 19.54 -8.05 5.30
CA ARG A 22 20.13 -7.09 4.34
C ARG A 22 20.75 -7.85 3.16
N ASN A 23 21.66 -8.78 3.47
CA ASN A 23 22.30 -9.63 2.47
C ASN A 23 21.27 -10.44 1.66
N TYR A 24 20.16 -10.84 2.28
CA TYR A 24 19.12 -11.61 1.60
C TYR A 24 18.35 -10.80 0.56
N LEU A 25 17.88 -9.59 0.92
CA LEU A 25 17.16 -8.74 -0.03
C LEU A 25 18.09 -8.17 -1.11
N ASP A 26 19.34 -7.87 -0.77
CA ASP A 26 20.35 -7.44 -1.74
C ASP A 26 20.64 -8.58 -2.74
N VAL A 27 20.85 -9.81 -2.27
CA VAL A 27 20.99 -11.00 -3.14
C VAL A 27 19.76 -11.23 -4.02
N LEU A 28 18.54 -11.05 -3.49
CA LEU A 28 17.33 -11.20 -4.30
C LEU A 28 17.16 -10.09 -5.34
N ARG A 29 17.74 -8.90 -5.12
CA ARG A 29 17.70 -7.78 -6.06
C ARG A 29 18.80 -7.85 -7.12
N ASP A 30 19.96 -8.40 -6.76
CA ASP A 30 21.09 -8.56 -7.67
C ASP A 30 20.89 -9.69 -8.69
N ASN A 31 20.02 -10.66 -8.36
CA ASN A 31 19.59 -11.65 -9.33
C ASN A 31 18.53 -11.04 -10.27
N ASP A 32 18.78 -11.03 -11.59
CA ASP A 32 17.80 -10.60 -12.59
C ASP A 32 16.59 -11.57 -12.63
N ASN A 33 15.68 -11.38 -11.68
CA ASN A 33 14.47 -12.16 -11.51
C ASN A 33 13.26 -11.48 -12.19
N THR A 34 13.51 -10.48 -13.04
CA THR A 34 12.49 -9.64 -13.67
C THR A 34 11.44 -10.46 -14.40
N LYS A 35 11.87 -11.45 -15.19
CA LYS A 35 10.95 -12.35 -15.93
C LYS A 35 10.02 -13.15 -15.02
N MET A 36 10.50 -13.59 -13.86
CA MET A 36 9.68 -14.37 -12.93
C MET A 36 8.70 -13.47 -12.17
N MET A 37 9.15 -12.27 -11.83
CA MET A 37 8.31 -11.24 -11.24
C MET A 37 7.19 -10.82 -12.20
N GLU A 38 7.49 -10.60 -13.49
CA GLU A 38 6.49 -10.32 -14.54
C GLU A 38 5.47 -11.45 -14.68
N LYS A 39 5.92 -12.71 -14.73
CA LYS A 39 5.01 -13.87 -14.77
C LYS A 39 4.10 -13.93 -13.55
N HIS A 40 4.62 -13.65 -12.36
CA HIS A 40 3.82 -13.63 -11.13
C HIS A 40 2.87 -12.43 -11.10
N ALA A 41 3.32 -11.25 -11.52
CA ALA A 41 2.51 -10.05 -11.65
C ALA A 41 1.30 -10.29 -12.57
N LYS A 42 1.55 -10.90 -13.74
CA LYS A 42 0.50 -11.32 -14.68
C LYS A 42 -0.51 -12.27 -14.04
N TYR A 43 -0.05 -13.22 -13.23
CA TYR A 43 -0.96 -14.11 -12.49
C TYR A 43 -1.83 -13.37 -11.47
N LEU A 44 -1.30 -12.31 -10.84
CA LEU A 44 -2.06 -11.45 -9.93
C LEU A 44 -2.95 -10.43 -10.66
N GLY A 45 -2.85 -10.32 -11.99
CA GLY A 45 -3.52 -9.30 -12.79
C GLY A 45 -2.98 -7.88 -12.57
N LEU A 46 -1.78 -7.75 -12.00
CA LEU A 46 -1.19 -6.44 -11.66
C LEU A 46 -0.04 -6.08 -12.61
N PRO A 47 0.15 -4.79 -12.92
CA PRO A 47 1.37 -4.32 -13.57
C PRO A 47 2.59 -4.65 -12.71
N VAL A 48 3.66 -5.17 -13.32
CA VAL A 48 4.88 -5.50 -12.58
C VAL A 48 5.46 -4.26 -11.88
N GLN A 49 5.30 -3.09 -12.49
CA GLN A 49 5.78 -1.81 -11.95
C GLN A 49 5.16 -1.48 -10.59
N SER A 50 3.86 -1.78 -10.38
CA SER A 50 3.23 -1.48 -9.09
C SER A 50 3.71 -2.42 -7.98
N ILE A 51 4.08 -3.66 -8.33
CA ILE A 51 4.73 -4.62 -7.43
C ILE A 51 6.15 -4.14 -7.09
N VAL A 52 6.93 -3.69 -8.08
CA VAL A 52 8.28 -3.10 -7.85
C VAL A 52 8.19 -1.87 -6.95
N GLN A 53 7.17 -1.04 -7.12
CA GLN A 53 6.95 0.15 -6.29
C GLN A 53 6.62 -0.18 -4.83
N MET A 54 6.24 -1.42 -4.52
CA MET A 54 6.16 -1.96 -3.15
C MET A 54 7.48 -2.57 -2.65
N CYS A 55 8.60 -2.22 -3.30
CA CYS A 55 9.94 -2.75 -3.01
C CYS A 55 10.05 -4.28 -3.14
N ALA A 56 9.10 -4.92 -3.81
CA ALA A 56 9.05 -6.36 -3.91
C ALA A 56 10.10 -6.89 -4.90
N THR A 57 10.54 -8.11 -4.64
CA THR A 57 11.38 -8.89 -5.55
C THR A 57 10.80 -10.31 -5.69
N TYR A 58 11.41 -11.14 -6.52
CA TYR A 58 11.04 -12.55 -6.65
C TYR A 58 12.14 -13.44 -6.08
N ASP A 59 11.73 -14.37 -5.22
CA ASP A 59 12.57 -15.39 -4.66
C ASP A 59 12.41 -16.68 -5.46
N THR A 60 13.44 -17.02 -6.25
CA THR A 60 13.45 -18.22 -7.09
C THR A 60 13.55 -19.51 -6.30
N GLY A 61 14.21 -19.51 -5.14
CA GLY A 61 14.31 -20.68 -4.26
C GLY A 61 12.98 -21.03 -3.59
N LEU A 62 12.15 -20.00 -3.30
CA LEU A 62 10.83 -20.18 -2.69
C LEU A 62 9.67 -20.11 -3.69
N ALA A 63 9.96 -19.83 -4.96
CA ALA A 63 9.01 -19.58 -6.04
C ALA A 63 7.92 -18.56 -5.66
N ALA A 64 8.32 -17.47 -4.99
CA ALA A 64 7.40 -16.52 -4.35
C ALA A 64 7.81 -15.07 -4.58
N LEU A 65 6.82 -14.17 -4.64
CA LEU A 65 7.10 -12.74 -4.46
C LEU A 65 7.48 -12.49 -3.00
N ALA A 66 8.48 -11.65 -2.79
CA ALA A 66 9.04 -11.28 -1.50
C ALA A 66 8.81 -9.78 -1.27
N PHE A 67 7.93 -9.44 -0.34
CA PHE A 67 7.60 -8.06 0.04
C PHE A 67 8.29 -7.70 1.34
N PRO A 68 9.23 -6.72 1.36
CA PRO A 68 9.85 -6.27 2.59
C PRO A 68 8.82 -5.58 3.51
N MET A 69 8.92 -5.87 4.79
CA MET A 69 8.16 -5.20 5.85
C MET A 69 9.07 -4.22 6.60
N TYR A 70 8.50 -3.11 7.05
CA TYR A 70 9.22 -2.00 7.65
C TYR A 70 8.66 -1.59 9.01
N ASN A 71 9.53 -1.08 9.89
CA ASN A 71 9.13 -0.40 11.12
C ASN A 71 8.85 1.09 10.88
N GLU A 72 8.58 1.83 11.97
CA GLU A 72 8.34 3.27 11.96
C GLU A 72 9.53 4.10 11.47
N ASP A 73 10.76 3.58 11.62
CA ASP A 73 11.99 4.20 11.14
C ASP A 73 12.31 3.81 9.68
N ARG A 74 11.37 3.14 9.00
CA ARG A 74 11.50 2.58 7.64
C ARG A 74 12.65 1.58 7.49
N GLN A 75 13.06 0.95 8.57
CA GLN A 75 14.03 -0.14 8.58
C GLN A 75 13.33 -1.46 8.28
N THR A 76 13.94 -2.31 7.46
CA THR A 76 13.38 -3.62 7.14
C THR A 76 13.38 -4.54 8.36
N THR A 77 12.19 -5.01 8.76
CA THR A 77 11.99 -5.91 9.91
C THR A 77 11.76 -7.36 9.50
N GLY A 78 11.28 -7.60 8.29
CA GLY A 78 10.99 -8.94 7.79
C GLY A 78 10.62 -8.93 6.32
N VAL A 79 10.22 -10.09 5.81
CA VAL A 79 9.73 -10.27 4.44
C VAL A 79 8.47 -11.12 4.48
N ARG A 80 7.43 -10.67 3.79
CA ARG A 80 6.21 -11.44 3.52
C ARG A 80 6.30 -12.04 2.13
N TYR A 81 6.13 -13.34 2.05
CA TYR A 81 6.07 -14.07 0.79
C TYR A 81 4.64 -14.27 0.31
N ARG A 82 4.47 -14.23 -1.01
CA ARG A 82 3.27 -14.67 -1.70
C ARG A 82 3.62 -15.62 -2.82
N ARG A 83 3.09 -16.85 -2.76
CA ARG A 83 3.19 -17.84 -3.83
C ARG A 83 2.03 -17.72 -4.82
N ARG A 84 2.19 -18.36 -5.98
CA ARG A 84 1.15 -18.42 -7.02
C ARG A 84 -0.07 -19.24 -6.60
N ASP A 85 0.08 -20.16 -5.66
CA ASP A 85 -1.04 -20.89 -5.04
C ASP A 85 -1.81 -20.05 -4.01
N SER A 86 -1.55 -18.73 -3.95
CA SER A 86 -2.08 -17.78 -2.97
C SER A 86 -1.64 -18.00 -1.51
N THR A 87 -0.75 -18.96 -1.24
CA THR A 87 -0.16 -19.13 0.09
C THR A 87 0.65 -17.89 0.46
N LYS A 88 0.40 -17.39 1.68
CA LYS A 88 1.11 -16.27 2.30
C LYS A 88 1.90 -16.78 3.50
N PHE A 89 3.17 -16.43 3.62
CA PHE A 89 4.01 -16.79 4.78
C PHE A 89 5.12 -15.76 5.00
N SER A 90 5.79 -15.79 6.14
CA SER A 90 6.82 -14.79 6.48
C SER A 90 8.21 -15.43 6.62
N PHE A 91 9.25 -14.63 6.38
CA PHE A 91 10.63 -15.04 6.62
C PHE A 91 10.85 -15.42 8.08
N LYS A 92 11.45 -16.59 8.32
CA LYS A 92 11.71 -17.11 9.67
C LYS A 92 12.66 -16.20 10.44
N GLY A 93 12.25 -15.76 11.62
CA GLY A 93 13.02 -14.83 12.46
C GLY A 93 12.88 -13.36 12.09
N GLY A 94 12.08 -13.03 11.06
CA GLY A 94 11.64 -11.66 10.81
C GLY A 94 10.60 -11.21 11.84
N ARG A 95 10.42 -9.89 11.97
CA ARG A 95 9.36 -9.27 12.77
C ARG A 95 8.31 -8.65 11.85
N GLU A 96 7.07 -8.68 12.30
CA GLU A 96 5.97 -8.01 11.61
C GLU A 96 6.24 -6.50 11.51
N GLY A 97 5.93 -5.95 10.34
CA GLY A 97 6.01 -4.53 10.03
C GLY A 97 4.90 -4.16 9.04
N VAL A 98 5.02 -3.00 8.40
CA VAL A 98 4.10 -2.56 7.34
C VAL A 98 4.81 -2.56 5.98
N PHE A 99 4.05 -2.61 4.89
CA PHE A 99 4.59 -2.50 3.54
C PHE A 99 4.55 -1.04 3.12
N ILE A 100 5.66 -0.46 2.68
CA ILE A 100 5.77 0.96 2.35
C ILE A 100 6.16 1.09 0.88
N SER A 101 5.45 1.93 0.12
CA SER A 101 5.83 2.21 -1.27
C SER A 101 7.15 2.99 -1.35
N VAL A 102 7.91 2.81 -2.44
CA VAL A 102 9.16 3.57 -2.70
C VAL A 102 8.95 5.08 -2.73
N TRP A 103 7.73 5.54 -3.01
CA TRP A 103 7.36 6.95 -3.14
C TRP A 103 6.70 7.51 -1.88
N PHE A 104 6.74 6.79 -0.76
CA PHE A 104 6.03 7.19 0.44
C PHE A 104 6.59 8.49 1.06
N VAL A 105 5.70 9.44 1.26
CA VAL A 105 5.94 10.73 1.90
C VAL A 105 4.89 10.96 3.00
N PRO A 106 5.28 10.98 4.28
CA PRO A 106 4.35 11.12 5.41
C PRO A 106 3.45 12.36 5.39
N SER A 107 3.89 13.45 4.73
CA SER A 107 3.16 14.71 4.65
C SER A 107 2.10 14.77 3.55
N ARG A 108 1.97 13.71 2.73
CA ARG A 108 1.00 13.62 1.62
C ARG A 108 -0.15 12.68 1.95
N LEU A 109 -1.30 12.86 1.29
CA LEU A 109 -2.45 11.94 1.37
C LEU A 109 -1.95 10.50 1.36
N THR A 110 -2.20 9.77 2.44
CA THR A 110 -1.73 8.39 2.58
C THR A 110 -2.88 7.44 2.35
N ILE A 111 -2.72 6.50 1.42
CA ILE A 111 -3.66 5.40 1.25
C ILE A 111 -3.15 4.21 2.06
N VAL A 112 -4.02 3.61 2.86
CA VAL A 112 -3.72 2.39 3.62
C VAL A 112 -4.58 1.25 3.08
N THR A 113 -3.98 0.07 2.89
CA THR A 113 -4.68 -1.13 2.39
C THR A 113 -4.43 -2.34 3.29
N GLU A 114 -5.17 -3.43 3.09
CA GLU A 114 -4.88 -4.71 3.73
C GLU A 114 -3.93 -5.59 2.89
N GLY A 115 -2.65 -5.59 3.25
CA GLY A 115 -1.64 -6.42 2.58
C GLY A 115 -0.91 -5.73 1.41
N PRO A 116 0.16 -6.37 0.91
CA PRO A 116 1.06 -5.76 -0.06
C PRO A 116 0.54 -5.82 -1.50
N THR A 117 -0.26 -6.83 -1.85
CA THR A 117 -0.85 -6.95 -3.20
C THR A 117 -1.93 -5.92 -3.43
N ASP A 118 -2.61 -5.53 -2.36
CA ASP A 118 -3.71 -4.58 -2.38
C ASP A 118 -3.13 -3.18 -2.45
N ALA A 119 -2.02 -2.94 -1.74
CA ALA A 119 -1.21 -1.74 -1.90
C ALA A 119 -0.69 -1.61 -3.34
N ALA A 120 -0.17 -2.69 -3.93
CA ALA A 120 0.25 -2.70 -5.32
C ALA A 120 -0.92 -2.48 -6.31
N ALA A 121 -2.13 -2.93 -5.97
CA ALA A 121 -3.32 -2.65 -6.77
C ALA A 121 -3.71 -1.17 -6.73
N VAL A 122 -3.68 -0.54 -5.54
CA VAL A 122 -3.90 0.90 -5.39
C VAL A 122 -2.83 1.70 -6.14
N ILE A 123 -1.56 1.30 -6.07
CA ILE A 123 -0.50 1.97 -6.82
C ILE A 123 -0.75 1.90 -8.33
N ALA A 124 -1.29 0.77 -8.84
CA ALA A 124 -1.62 0.64 -10.26
C ALA A 124 -2.69 1.64 -10.74
N THR A 125 -3.47 2.24 -9.83
CA THR A 125 -4.46 3.29 -10.13
C THR A 125 -3.88 4.70 -10.21
N GLY A 126 -2.57 4.86 -9.96
CA GLY A 126 -1.88 6.15 -9.93
C GLY A 126 -1.74 6.75 -8.53
N LEU A 127 -2.38 6.18 -7.52
CA LEU A 127 -2.23 6.60 -6.12
C LEU A 127 -0.97 5.95 -5.53
N ILE A 128 0.17 6.66 -5.58
CA ILE A 128 1.49 6.09 -5.27
C ILE A 128 1.93 6.17 -3.80
N ASN A 129 1.28 7.02 -2.98
CA ASN A 129 1.64 7.21 -1.57
C ASN A 129 0.87 6.23 -0.68
N VAL A 130 1.35 4.98 -0.61
CA VAL A 130 0.58 3.83 -0.08
C VAL A 130 1.34 3.08 1.01
N VAL A 131 0.59 2.63 2.02
CA VAL A 131 1.06 1.72 3.07
C VAL A 131 0.15 0.49 3.15
N GLY A 132 0.70 -0.71 3.03
CA GLY A 132 -0.03 -1.96 3.25
C GLY A 132 0.09 -2.43 4.69
N LYS A 133 -1.04 -2.76 5.34
CA LYS A 133 -1.08 -3.45 6.63
C LYS A 133 -0.65 -4.92 6.49
N PRO A 134 -0.03 -5.54 7.50
CA PRO A 134 0.28 -6.97 7.50
C PRO A 134 -0.96 -7.88 7.66
N SER A 135 -2.04 -7.34 8.23
CA SER A 135 -3.36 -7.93 8.47
C SER A 135 -4.36 -6.84 8.91
N CYS A 136 -5.66 -7.16 8.99
CA CYS A 136 -6.71 -6.26 9.49
C CYS A 136 -6.43 -5.71 10.91
N THR A 137 -5.75 -6.47 11.77
CA THR A 137 -5.44 -6.09 13.16
C THR A 137 -4.00 -5.65 13.40
N GLY A 138 -3.11 -5.76 12.40
CA GLY A 138 -1.68 -5.49 12.55
C GLY A 138 -1.25 -4.15 11.96
N GLY A 139 -0.11 -3.64 12.41
CA GLY A 139 0.56 -2.46 11.82
C GLY A 139 0.06 -1.08 12.28
N ASP A 140 -1.08 -0.97 12.96
CA ASP A 140 -1.68 0.32 13.35
C ASP A 140 -0.71 1.21 14.16
N ARG A 141 0.00 0.62 15.13
CA ARG A 141 1.02 1.33 15.91
C ARG A 141 2.14 1.90 15.03
N ILE A 142 2.57 1.14 14.01
CA ILE A 142 3.65 1.55 13.11
C ILE A 142 3.15 2.67 12.19
N ILE A 143 1.95 2.54 11.63
CA ILE A 143 1.32 3.58 10.79
C ILE A 143 1.13 4.87 11.59
N GLY A 144 0.61 4.80 12.81
CA GLY A 144 0.46 5.96 13.68
C GLY A 144 1.79 6.64 13.98
N ARG A 145 2.88 5.88 14.16
CA ARG A 145 4.22 6.44 14.35
C ARG A 145 4.81 7.03 13.06
N LEU A 146 4.53 6.43 11.89
CA LEU A 146 4.96 6.96 10.59
C LEU A 146 4.34 8.32 10.29
N LEU A 147 3.10 8.55 10.75
CA LEU A 147 2.33 9.76 10.47
C LEU A 147 2.31 10.78 11.63
N LYS A 148 2.94 10.45 12.77
CA LYS A 148 2.84 11.23 14.01
C LYS A 148 3.21 12.71 13.85
N ASP A 149 4.20 13.01 13.01
CA ASP A 149 4.73 14.36 12.80
C ASP A 149 3.92 15.14 11.75
N ASN A 150 2.88 14.53 11.17
CA ASN A 150 2.03 15.11 10.13
C ASN A 150 0.54 14.94 10.48
N PRO A 151 0.05 15.45 11.62
CA PRO A 151 -1.30 15.17 12.14
C PRO A 151 -2.46 15.75 11.30
N ASP A 152 -2.14 16.61 10.33
CA ASP A 152 -3.10 17.22 9.40
C ASP A 152 -3.14 16.53 8.03
N THR A 153 -2.23 15.59 7.78
CA THR A 153 -2.23 14.81 6.55
C THR A 153 -3.42 13.85 6.54
N PRO A 154 -4.29 13.91 5.51
CA PRO A 154 -5.41 12.98 5.40
C PRO A 154 -4.95 11.54 5.14
N VAL A 155 -5.73 10.59 5.66
CA VAL A 155 -5.54 9.16 5.45
C VAL A 155 -6.82 8.58 4.86
N ILE A 156 -6.69 7.73 3.85
CA ILE A 156 -7.79 6.91 3.34
C ILE A 156 -7.43 5.45 3.57
N MET A 157 -8.21 4.76 4.39
CA MET A 157 -8.13 3.31 4.54
C MET A 157 -9.06 2.66 3.51
N VAL A 158 -8.51 1.84 2.63
CA VAL A 158 -9.23 0.94 1.73
C VAL A 158 -9.25 -0.44 2.39
N ALA A 159 -10.35 -0.75 3.07
CA ALA A 159 -10.55 -1.99 3.79
C ALA A 159 -11.25 -3.03 2.91
N ASP A 160 -10.99 -4.31 3.17
CA ASP A 160 -11.80 -5.39 2.60
C ASP A 160 -13.27 -5.24 3.01
N PRO A 161 -14.24 -5.64 2.16
CA PRO A 161 -15.67 -5.47 2.43
C PRO A 161 -16.25 -6.46 3.44
N ASP A 162 -15.42 -7.28 4.09
CA ASP A 162 -15.82 -8.19 5.14
C ASP A 162 -15.80 -7.53 6.53
N GLU A 163 -16.39 -8.20 7.52
CA GLU A 163 -16.46 -7.65 8.88
C GLU A 163 -15.08 -7.44 9.54
N PRO A 164 -14.12 -8.38 9.44
CA PRO A 164 -12.76 -8.16 9.95
C PRO A 164 -12.06 -6.96 9.32
N GLY A 165 -12.15 -6.79 8.00
CA GLY A 165 -11.55 -5.67 7.26
C GLY A 165 -12.11 -4.33 7.73
N LYS A 166 -13.44 -4.22 7.82
CA LYS A 166 -14.13 -3.02 8.36
C LYS A 166 -13.68 -2.70 9.78
N ALA A 167 -13.73 -3.68 10.67
CA ALA A 167 -13.32 -3.51 12.07
C ALA A 167 -11.86 -3.05 12.16
N GLY A 168 -10.97 -3.66 11.38
CA GLY A 168 -9.56 -3.28 11.28
C GLY A 168 -9.34 -1.86 10.76
N GLY A 169 -10.15 -1.42 9.80
CA GLY A 169 -10.12 -0.06 9.28
C GLY A 169 -10.60 0.98 10.30
N LEU A 170 -11.70 0.68 11.02
CA LEU A 170 -12.22 1.53 12.09
C LEU A 170 -11.25 1.64 13.26
N ASN A 171 -10.59 0.54 13.65
CA ASN A 171 -9.58 0.54 14.70
C ASN A 171 -8.40 1.45 14.35
N LEU A 172 -7.89 1.35 13.10
CA LEU A 172 -6.86 2.26 12.62
C LEU A 172 -7.35 3.71 12.70
N ALA A 173 -8.53 4.00 12.13
CA ALA A 173 -9.07 5.35 12.07
C ALA A 173 -9.27 5.99 13.46
N ASN A 174 -9.63 5.19 14.47
CA ASN A 174 -9.75 5.63 15.87
C ASN A 174 -8.39 5.84 16.56
N SER A 175 -7.37 5.08 16.15
CA SER A 175 -6.02 5.18 16.71
C SER A 175 -5.20 6.35 16.17
N LEU A 176 -5.56 6.86 14.99
CA LEU A 176 -4.82 7.93 14.33
C LEU A 176 -5.29 9.31 14.81
N PRO A 177 -4.36 10.24 15.14
CA PRO A 177 -4.72 11.63 15.38
C PRO A 177 -5.15 12.35 14.09
N ASN A 178 -4.84 11.77 12.93
CA ASN A 178 -5.13 12.29 11.60
C ASN A 178 -6.62 12.22 11.23
N PHE A 179 -6.99 12.97 10.19
CA PHE A 179 -8.26 12.73 9.50
C PHE A 179 -8.17 11.38 8.77
N CYS A 180 -9.15 10.50 8.97
CA CYS A 180 -9.19 9.19 8.33
C CYS A 180 -10.59 8.93 7.76
N ALA A 181 -10.65 8.61 6.46
CA ALA A 181 -11.81 8.00 5.82
C ALA A 181 -11.59 6.48 5.72
N VAL A 182 -12.62 5.68 6.02
CA VAL A 182 -12.59 4.22 5.82
C VAL A 182 -13.60 3.87 4.73
N ILE A 183 -13.10 3.35 3.61
CA ILE A 183 -13.90 2.92 2.47
C ILE A 183 -13.73 1.43 2.23
N CYS A 184 -14.79 0.79 1.73
CA CYS A 184 -14.77 -0.59 1.27
C CYS A 184 -15.17 -0.65 -0.20
N PRO A 185 -14.36 -1.26 -1.08
CA PRO A 185 -14.77 -1.54 -2.44
C PRO A 185 -15.81 -2.68 -2.49
N PRO A 186 -16.47 -2.92 -3.64
CA PRO A 186 -17.41 -4.04 -3.79
C PRO A 186 -16.78 -5.44 -3.63
N LYS A 187 -15.45 -5.54 -3.74
CA LYS A 187 -14.61 -6.72 -3.54
C LYS A 187 -13.27 -6.30 -2.95
N ASP A 188 -12.33 -7.22 -2.76
CA ASP A 188 -10.95 -6.83 -2.49
C ASP A 188 -10.44 -5.88 -3.59
N ILE A 189 -9.65 -4.88 -3.20
CA ILE A 189 -9.28 -3.79 -4.12
C ILE A 189 -8.50 -4.30 -5.34
N ARG A 190 -7.72 -5.37 -5.17
CA ARG A 190 -7.03 -6.03 -6.27
C ARG A 190 -8.02 -6.66 -7.24
N ASP A 191 -9.04 -7.37 -6.78
CA ASP A 191 -10.11 -7.88 -7.64
C ASP A 191 -10.83 -6.75 -8.39
N VAL A 192 -11.07 -5.61 -7.75
CA VAL A 192 -11.70 -4.44 -8.42
C VAL A 192 -10.80 -3.90 -9.53
N VAL A 193 -9.52 -3.65 -9.22
CA VAL A 193 -8.54 -3.11 -10.18
C VAL A 193 -8.32 -4.06 -11.36
N THR A 194 -8.22 -5.36 -11.10
CA THR A 194 -7.97 -6.37 -12.14
C THR A 194 -9.16 -6.54 -13.09
N ARG A 195 -10.39 -6.43 -12.60
CA ARG A 195 -11.61 -6.55 -13.40
C ARG A 195 -11.96 -5.29 -14.18
N ALA A 196 -11.59 -4.11 -13.66
CA ALA A 196 -12.01 -2.85 -14.26
C ALA A 196 -11.33 -2.54 -15.60
N GLU A 197 -10.20 -3.18 -15.92
CA GLU A 197 -9.30 -2.90 -17.07
C GLU A 197 -8.78 -1.43 -17.15
N LEU A 198 -9.37 -0.51 -16.38
CA LEU A 198 -9.15 0.93 -16.33
C LEU A 198 -8.70 1.32 -14.91
N THR A 199 -7.41 1.15 -14.64
CA THR A 199 -6.86 1.34 -13.29
C THR A 199 -7.05 2.78 -12.77
N ASN A 200 -6.91 3.80 -13.61
CA ASN A 200 -7.08 5.20 -13.21
C ASN A 200 -8.52 5.54 -12.80
N ALA A 201 -9.53 4.87 -13.37
CA ALA A 201 -10.92 5.08 -12.98
C ALA A 201 -11.16 4.64 -11.54
N VAL A 202 -10.58 3.50 -11.14
CA VAL A 202 -10.64 2.99 -9.76
C VAL A 202 -9.95 3.95 -8.79
N GLY A 203 -8.84 4.58 -9.21
CA GLY A 203 -8.17 5.60 -8.40
C GLY A 203 -9.09 6.79 -8.12
N ASN A 204 -9.82 7.26 -9.11
CA ASN A 204 -10.82 8.32 -8.95
C ASN A 204 -11.99 7.87 -8.05
N ASP A 205 -12.45 6.62 -8.18
CA ASP A 205 -13.51 6.08 -7.33
C ASP A 205 -13.10 6.05 -5.85
N ILE A 206 -11.86 5.65 -5.54
CA ILE A 206 -11.30 5.70 -4.16
C ILE A 206 -11.41 7.11 -3.59
N LEU A 207 -10.94 8.12 -4.35
CA LEU A 207 -10.97 9.52 -3.91
C LEU A 207 -12.42 10.02 -3.77
N ASP A 208 -13.29 9.69 -4.72
CA ASP A 208 -14.67 10.16 -4.73
C ASP A 208 -15.47 9.61 -3.55
N VAL A 209 -15.35 8.31 -3.28
CA VAL A 209 -16.01 7.68 -2.13
C VAL A 209 -15.46 8.22 -0.82
N ALA A 210 -14.14 8.42 -0.69
CA ALA A 210 -13.54 9.03 0.49
C ALA A 210 -14.03 10.47 0.74
N SER A 211 -14.35 11.22 -0.32
CA SER A 211 -14.94 12.57 -0.23
C SER A 211 -16.44 12.58 0.12
N GLY A 212 -17.07 11.40 0.18
CA GLY A 212 -18.50 11.22 0.47
C GLY A 212 -19.40 11.11 -0.76
N ARG A 213 -18.85 10.92 -1.96
CA ARG A 213 -19.66 10.66 -3.16
C ARG A 213 -20.09 9.20 -3.20
N GLU A 214 -21.33 8.98 -3.59
CA GLU A 214 -21.85 7.64 -3.81
C GLU A 214 -21.25 7.03 -5.07
N LYS A 215 -20.92 5.74 -5.01
CA LYS A 215 -20.46 4.94 -6.13
C LYS A 215 -21.00 3.52 -5.96
N ASP A 216 -21.54 2.96 -7.02
CA ASP A 216 -22.19 1.65 -6.98
C ASP A 216 -21.26 0.56 -6.42
N GLY A 217 -21.75 -0.18 -5.43
CA GLY A 217 -21.01 -1.22 -4.71
C GLY A 217 -19.91 -0.75 -3.75
N TRP A 218 -19.56 0.53 -3.71
CA TRP A 218 -18.61 1.08 -2.75
C TRP A 218 -19.32 1.59 -1.50
N GLN A 219 -18.64 1.51 -0.35
CA GLN A 219 -19.19 1.92 0.94
C GLN A 219 -18.21 2.84 1.67
N LEU A 220 -18.74 3.91 2.26
CA LEU A 220 -18.02 4.77 3.19
C LEU A 220 -18.51 4.47 4.61
N TYR A 221 -17.63 3.93 5.44
CA TYR A 221 -17.98 3.49 6.80
C TYR A 221 -17.71 4.53 7.86
N TYR A 222 -16.69 5.36 7.66
CA TYR A 222 -16.25 6.26 8.70
C TYR A 222 -15.50 7.45 8.13
N VAL A 223 -15.77 8.61 8.72
CA VAL A 223 -15.05 9.86 8.51
C VAL A 223 -14.87 10.49 9.89
N ASN A 224 -13.65 10.54 10.40
CA ASN A 224 -13.40 11.27 11.66
C ASN A 224 -13.26 12.77 11.42
N LYS A 225 -13.54 13.57 12.46
CA LYS A 225 -13.20 15.00 12.57
C LYS A 225 -13.79 15.83 11.43
N PRO A 226 -15.08 16.21 11.50
CA PRO A 226 -15.77 16.98 10.46
C PRO A 226 -15.00 18.22 10.00
N HIS A 227 -14.33 18.91 10.93
CA HIS A 227 -13.52 20.10 10.66
C HIS A 227 -12.30 19.85 9.77
N LYS A 228 -11.83 18.61 9.63
CA LYS A 228 -10.71 18.24 8.75
C LYS A 228 -11.15 17.66 7.41
N LYS A 229 -12.45 17.44 7.17
CA LYS A 229 -12.96 16.98 5.86
C LYS A 229 -12.55 17.92 4.72
N PHE A 230 -12.55 19.22 4.97
CA PHE A 230 -12.07 20.23 4.03
C PHE A 230 -10.63 19.96 3.54
N LEU A 231 -9.72 19.48 4.40
CA LEU A 231 -8.34 19.17 4.00
C LEU A 231 -8.30 17.99 3.04
N LEU A 232 -9.11 16.95 3.30
CA LEU A 232 -9.23 15.82 2.37
C LEU A 232 -9.78 16.31 1.02
N ASP A 233 -10.91 17.01 1.03
CA ASP A 233 -11.58 17.47 -0.19
C ASP A 233 -10.64 18.34 -1.04
N ARG A 234 -9.91 19.28 -0.40
CA ARG A 234 -8.89 20.09 -1.06
C ARG A 234 -7.76 19.25 -1.64
N THR A 235 -7.22 18.30 -0.86
CA THR A 235 -6.12 17.44 -1.33
C THR A 235 -6.56 16.58 -2.52
N ILE A 236 -7.80 16.09 -2.51
CA ILE A 236 -8.39 15.34 -3.62
C ILE A 236 -8.52 16.22 -4.86
N GLN A 237 -8.96 17.47 -4.72
CA GLN A 237 -9.04 18.40 -5.84
C GLN A 237 -7.67 18.67 -6.47
N GLU A 238 -6.63 18.86 -5.64
CA GLU A 238 -5.25 19.06 -6.11
C GLU A 238 -4.69 17.82 -6.85
N LEU A 239 -5.08 16.60 -6.45
CA LEU A 239 -4.65 15.36 -7.11
C LEU A 239 -5.36 15.07 -8.43
N LYS A 240 -6.51 15.70 -8.69
CA LYS A 240 -7.30 15.51 -9.93
C LYS A 240 -6.94 16.50 -11.04
N GLN A 241 -6.12 17.51 -10.75
CA GLN A 241 -5.62 18.50 -11.71
C GLN A 241 -4.36 18.00 -12.41
#